data_AF-A0A365H2S3-F1
#
_entry.id   AF-A0A365H2S3-F1
#
_cell.length_a   1.000
_cell.length_b   1.000
_cell.length_c   1.000
_cell.angle_alpha   90.00
_cell.angle_beta   90.00
_cell.angle_gamma   90.00
#
_symmetry.space_group_name_H-M   'P 1'
#
loop_
_entity.id
_entity.type
_entity.pdbx_description
1 polymer ?
#
loop_
_entity_poly.entity_id
_entity_poly.type
_entity_poly.pdbx_seq_one_letter_code
_entity_poly.pdbx_strand_id
1 'polypeptide(L)'
;MTSPTDVTALRSELVELRAERDALRAQLTGDLPAATRWLQRKVWRQAAALDALNRRVAAQRFVLRTLDGLGRSLTAAEHRTARARVANPQLRERIGDPDAA
;
A
#
# COMPACT_ATOMS: atom_id res chain seq x y z
N MET A 1 -17.38 -9.14 12.39
CA MET A 1 -16.28 -9.88 13.08
C MET A 1 -14.99 -9.19 12.74
N THR A 2 -14.29 -8.60 13.70
CA THR A 2 -13.00 -7.93 13.49
C THR A 2 -11.93 -8.99 13.24
N SER A 3 -11.15 -8.85 12.17
CA SER A 3 -10.15 -9.86 11.82
C SER A 3 -8.97 -9.78 12.81
N PRO A 4 -8.24 -10.88 13.08
CA PRO A 4 -7.05 -10.84 13.94
C PRO A 4 -5.97 -9.83 13.47
N THR A 5 -5.93 -9.54 12.16
CA THR A 5 -5.10 -8.49 11.57
C THR A 5 -5.54 -7.09 12.00
N ASP A 6 -6.84 -6.82 12.05
CA ASP A 6 -7.41 -5.53 12.46
C ASP A 6 -7.13 -5.25 13.94
N VAL A 7 -7.24 -6.28 14.78
CA VAL A 7 -6.90 -6.19 16.21
C VAL A 7 -5.42 -5.89 16.42
N THR A 8 -4.55 -6.46 15.59
CA THR A 8 -3.10 -6.21 15.64
C THR A 8 -2.76 -4.79 15.19
N ALA A 9 -3.42 -4.29 14.13
CA ALA A 9 -3.28 -2.92 13.67
C ALA A 9 -3.70 -1.92 14.76
N LEU A 10 -4.88 -2.11 15.36
CA LEU A 10 -5.38 -1.27 16.45
C LEU A 10 -4.46 -1.26 17.67
N ARG A 11 -3.87 -2.42 18.03
CA ARG A 11 -2.88 -2.50 19.13
C ARG A 11 -1.62 -1.70 18.81
N SER A 12 -1.14 -1.76 17.57
CA SER A 12 0.02 -0.98 17.14
C SER A 12 -0.26 0.53 17.19
N GLU A 13 -1.46 0.95 16.75
CA GLU A 13 -1.88 2.35 16.79
C GLU A 13 -1.97 2.88 18.23
N LEU A 14 -2.48 2.06 19.16
CA LEU A 14 -2.58 2.44 20.58
C LEU A 14 -1.19 2.63 21.21
N VAL A 15 -0.19 1.81 20.84
CA VAL A 15 1.20 1.98 21.27
C VAL A 15 1.78 3.30 20.74
N GLU A 16 1.49 3.65 19.49
CA GLU A 16 1.94 4.92 18.91
C GLU A 16 1.34 6.14 19.61
N LEU A 17 0.02 6.13 19.83
CA LEU A 17 -0.67 7.22 20.51
C LEU A 17 -0.17 7.39 21.95
N ARG A 18 0.16 6.29 22.63
CA ARG A 18 0.76 6.33 23.96
C ARG A 18 2.14 6.99 23.94
N ALA A 19 2.99 6.60 22.98
CA ALA A 19 4.32 7.17 22.83
C ALA A 19 4.28 8.66 22.46
N GLU A 20 3.32 9.07 21.63
CA GLU A 20 3.08 10.47 21.28
C GLU A 20 2.68 11.32 22.48
N ARG A 21 1.72 10.83 23.27
CA ARG A 21 1.32 11.48 24.52
C ARG A 21 2.51 11.67 25.47
N ASP A 22 3.35 10.65 25.62
CA ASP A 22 4.49 10.70 26.53
C ASP A 22 5.56 11.70 26.05
N ALA A 23 5.76 11.80 24.73
CA ALA A 23 6.63 12.82 24.13
C ALA A 23 6.08 14.25 24.30
N LEU A 24 4.78 14.45 24.12
CA LEU A 24 4.13 15.75 24.34
C LEU A 24 4.19 16.17 25.81
N ARG A 25 4.04 15.22 26.74
CA ARG A 25 4.24 15.49 28.17
C ARG A 25 5.68 15.88 28.48
N ALA A 26 6.66 15.17 27.90
CA ALA A 26 8.07 15.53 28.05
C ALA A 26 8.35 16.95 27.53
N GLN A 27 7.75 17.35 26.42
CA GLN A 27 7.85 18.71 25.90
C GLN A 27 7.25 19.75 26.85
N LEU A 28 6.07 19.47 27.42
CA LEU A 28 5.42 20.35 28.41
C LEU A 28 6.25 20.49 29.70
N THR A 29 6.98 19.45 30.10
CA THR A 29 7.87 19.48 31.28
C THR A 29 9.28 19.99 30.96
N GLY A 30 9.56 20.41 29.72
CA GLY A 30 10.86 20.94 29.30
C GLY A 30 11.94 19.89 28.97
N ASP A 31 11.61 18.60 28.92
CA ASP A 31 12.51 17.52 28.46
C ASP A 31 12.49 17.42 26.93
N LEU A 32 13.07 18.44 26.29
CA LEU A 32 13.25 18.52 24.85
C LEU A 32 14.07 17.35 24.26
N PRO A 33 15.11 16.80 24.93
CA PRO A 33 15.81 15.61 24.43
C PRO A 33 14.92 14.37 24.27
N ALA A 34 14.03 14.09 25.23
CA ALA A 34 13.10 12.96 25.12
C ALA A 34 12.09 13.15 23.97
N ALA A 35 11.50 14.35 23.86
CA ALA A 35 10.59 14.70 22.77
C ALA A 35 11.27 14.56 21.38
N THR A 36 12.50 15.05 21.26
CA THR A 36 13.29 15.00 20.01
C THR A 36 13.60 13.58 19.59
N ARG A 37 14.02 12.71 20.52
CA ARG A 37 14.28 11.29 20.24
C ARG A 37 13.04 10.55 19.77
N TRP A 38 11.87 10.88 20.30
CA TRP A 38 10.61 10.30 19.83
C TRP A 38 10.29 10.74 18.39
N LEU A 39 10.41 12.04 18.07
CA LEU A 39 10.21 12.55 16.72
C LEU A 39 11.17 11.91 15.71
N GLN A 40 12.45 11.78 16.04
CA GLN A 40 13.44 11.11 15.21
C GLN A 40 13.05 9.67 14.88
N ARG A 41 12.61 8.90 15.89
CA ARG A 41 12.12 7.53 15.67
C ARG A 41 10.84 7.47 14.84
N LYS A 42 9.94 8.45 14.97
CA LYS A 42 8.73 8.54 14.14
C LYS A 42 9.10 8.79 12.68
N VAL A 43 10.00 9.75 12.43
CA VAL A 43 10.49 10.07 11.08
C VAL A 43 11.17 8.87 10.43
N TRP A 44 12.05 8.14 11.13
CA TRP A 44 12.70 6.95 10.58
C TRP A 44 11.70 5.85 10.18
N ARG A 45 10.68 5.61 11.00
CA ARG A 45 9.65 4.61 10.68
C ARG A 45 8.79 5.04 9.49
N GLN A 46 8.43 6.32 9.42
CA GLN A 46 7.70 6.85 8.26
C GLN A 46 8.52 6.79 6.98
N ALA A 47 9.82 7.11 7.03
CA ALA A 47 10.72 6.98 5.89
C ALA A 47 10.81 5.53 5.40
N ALA A 48 10.95 4.56 6.31
CA ALA A 48 10.98 3.14 5.95
C ALA A 48 9.65 2.66 5.33
N ALA A 49 8.51 3.14 5.84
CA ALA A 49 7.19 2.82 5.27
C ALA A 49 7.03 3.41 3.86
N LEU A 50 7.47 4.65 3.65
CA LEU A 50 7.46 5.29 2.33
C LEU A 50 8.37 4.58 1.33
N ASP A 51 9.56 4.14 1.76
CA ASP A 51 10.46 3.35 0.91
C ASP A 51 9.83 2.01 0.51
N ALA A 52 9.21 1.29 1.46
CA ALA A 52 8.50 0.05 1.17
C ALA A 52 7.32 0.27 0.21
N LEU A 53 6.57 1.36 0.37
CA LEU A 53 5.50 1.74 -0.55
C LEU A 53 6.03 2.07 -1.95
N ASN A 54 7.11 2.86 -2.03
CA ASN A 54 7.75 3.20 -3.30
C ASN A 54 8.22 1.96 -4.06
N ARG A 55 8.83 0.99 -3.36
CA ARG A 55 9.22 -0.30 -3.96
C ARG A 55 8.01 -1.06 -4.51
N ARG A 56 6.88 -1.09 -3.78
CA ARG A 56 5.64 -1.71 -4.27
C ARG A 56 5.09 -1.01 -5.50
N VAL A 57 5.02 0.31 -5.50
CA VAL A 57 4.55 1.10 -6.65
C VAL A 57 5.46 0.92 -7.85
N ALA A 58 6.78 0.91 -7.65
CA ALA A 58 7.74 0.65 -8.72
C ALA A 58 7.56 -0.75 -9.33
N ALA A 59 7.36 -1.77 -8.50
CA ALA A 59 7.08 -3.12 -8.97
C ALA A 59 5.74 -3.19 -9.73
N GLN A 60 4.68 -2.56 -9.22
CA GLN A 60 3.40 -2.46 -9.92
C GLN A 60 3.54 -1.76 -11.28
N ARG A 61 4.28 -0.65 -11.34
CA ARG A 61 4.51 0.10 -12.58
C ARG A 61 5.33 -0.71 -13.59
N PHE A 62 6.29 -1.50 -13.12
CA PHE A 62 7.01 -2.46 -13.96
C PHE A 62 6.05 -3.49 -14.56
N VAL A 63 5.24 -4.14 -13.73
CA VAL A 63 4.25 -5.13 -14.18
C VAL A 63 3.30 -4.53 -15.21
N LEU A 64 2.73 -3.35 -14.93
CA LEU A 64 1.82 -2.67 -15.87
C LEU A 64 2.50 -2.34 -17.19
N ARG A 65 3.75 -1.84 -17.17
CA ARG A 65 4.51 -1.56 -18.40
C ARG A 65 4.80 -2.83 -19.20
N THR A 66 5.13 -3.92 -18.52
CA THR A 66 5.34 -5.22 -19.17
C THR A 66 4.06 -5.75 -19.78
N LEU A 67 2.94 -5.67 -19.06
CA LEU A 67 1.63 -6.06 -19.56
C LEU A 67 1.20 -5.22 -20.77
N ASP A 68 1.44 -3.90 -20.75
CA ASP A 68 1.16 -3.01 -21.88
C ASP A 68 2.02 -3.35 -23.11
N GLY A 69 3.31 -3.64 -22.91
CA GLY A 69 4.21 -4.10 -23.98
C GLY A 69 3.76 -5.41 -24.61
N LEU A 70 3.38 -6.41 -23.79
CA LEU A 70 2.83 -7.68 -24.27
C LEU A 70 1.47 -7.50 -24.95
N GLY A 71 0.63 -6.63 -24.40
CA GLY A 71 -0.66 -6.24 -24.96
C GLY A 71 -0.54 -5.69 -26.38
N ARG A 72 0.44 -4.82 -26.62
CA ARG A 72 0.71 -4.24 -27.95
C ARG A 72 1.18 -5.26 -28.99
N SER A 73 1.73 -6.40 -28.56
CA SER A 73 2.15 -7.48 -29.47
C SER A 73 1.04 -8.51 -29.78
N LEU A 74 -0.09 -8.47 -29.05
CA LEU A 74 -1.19 -9.40 -29.25
C LEU A 74 -2.07 -8.97 -30.43
N THR A 75 -2.35 -9.91 -31.32
CA THR A 75 -3.38 -9.74 -32.34
C THR A 75 -4.79 -9.79 -31.72
N ALA A 76 -5.79 -9.26 -32.42
CA ALA A 76 -7.18 -9.30 -31.96
C ALA A 76 -7.70 -10.74 -31.74
N ALA A 77 -7.20 -11.73 -32.48
CA ALA A 77 -7.56 -13.14 -32.32
C ALA A 77 -6.94 -13.76 -31.04
N GLU A 78 -5.67 -13.47 -30.78
CA GLU A 78 -4.97 -13.94 -29.57
C GLU A 78 -5.55 -13.28 -28.32
N HIS A 79 -5.88 -11.98 -28.38
CA HIS A 79 -6.54 -11.27 -27.29
C HIS A 79 -7.91 -11.88 -26.94
N ARG A 80 -8.75 -12.18 -27.94
CA ARG A 80 -10.05 -12.86 -27.72
C ARG A 80 -9.88 -14.26 -27.10
N THR A 81 -8.88 -15.01 -27.57
CA THR A 81 -8.59 -16.36 -27.05
C THR A 81 -8.11 -16.31 -25.60
N ALA A 82 -7.23 -15.37 -25.26
CA ALA A 82 -6.78 -15.14 -23.90
C ALA A 82 -7.94 -14.71 -22.98
N ARG A 83 -8.80 -13.79 -23.44
CA ARG A 83 -10.00 -13.33 -22.72
C ARG A 83 -10.95 -14.49 -22.41
N ALA A 84 -11.20 -15.39 -23.37
CA ALA A 84 -12.08 -16.55 -23.17
C ALA A 84 -11.60 -17.50 -22.05
N ARG A 85 -10.28 -17.52 -21.77
CA ARG A 85 -9.67 -18.34 -20.70
C ARG A 85 -9.78 -17.72 -19.30
N VAL A 86 -10.19 -16.46 -19.17
CA VAL A 86 -10.36 -15.80 -17.87
C VAL A 86 -11.56 -16.43 -17.15
N ALA A 87 -11.31 -17.18 -16.08
CA ALA A 87 -12.35 -17.92 -15.35
C ALA A 87 -13.39 -17.02 -14.66
N ASN A 88 -12.99 -15.82 -14.24
CA ASN A 88 -13.89 -14.86 -13.58
C ASN A 88 -14.72 -14.09 -14.63
N PRO A 89 -16.07 -14.21 -14.64
CA PRO A 89 -16.93 -13.54 -15.63
C PRO A 89 -16.89 -12.01 -15.55
N GLN A 90 -16.90 -11.45 -14.34
CA GLN A 90 -16.86 -9.99 -14.12
C GLN A 90 -15.54 -9.39 -14.60
N LEU A 91 -14.43 -10.08 -14.35
CA LEU A 91 -13.11 -9.68 -14.84
C LEU A 91 -13.04 -9.78 -16.37
N ARG A 92 -13.64 -10.83 -16.95
CA ARG A 92 -13.70 -11.03 -18.40
C ARG A 92 -14.47 -9.92 -19.12
N GLU A 93 -15.54 -9.40 -18.53
CA GLU A 93 -16.31 -8.28 -19.09
C GLU A 93 -15.51 -6.97 -19.08
N ARG A 94 -14.92 -6.62 -17.93
CA ARG A 94 -14.13 -5.39 -17.74
C ARG A 94 -12.87 -5.29 -18.61
N ILE A 95 -12.29 -6.42 -19.03
CA ILE A 95 -11.16 -6.42 -19.98
C ILE A 95 -11.58 -5.91 -21.37
N GLY A 96 -12.85 -6.08 -21.76
CA GLY A 96 -13.36 -5.63 -23.06
C GLY A 96 -13.93 -4.22 -23.05
N ASP A 97 -14.39 -3.76 -21.88
CA ASP A 97 -14.93 -2.43 -21.66
C ASP A 97 -14.44 -1.95 -20.28
N PRO A 98 -13.35 -1.15 -20.22
CA PRO A 98 -12.78 -0.70 -18.95
C PRO A 98 -13.71 0.27 -18.20
N ASP A 99 -14.71 0.84 -18.87
CA ASP A 99 -15.70 1.78 -18.32
C ASP A 99 -17.04 1.12 -17.97
N ALA A 100 -17.22 -0.17 -18.27
CA ALA A 100 -18.34 -0.97 -17.76
C ALA A 100 -18.17 -1.23 -16.26
N ALA A 101 -18.58 -0.26 -15.45
CA ALA A 101 -18.78 -0.39 -14.01
C ALA A 101 -20.25 -0.64 -13.67
#